data_AF-A0A4R1RFT3-F1
#
_entry.id   AF-A0A4R1RFT3-F1
#
_cell.length_a   1.000
_cell.length_b   1.000
_cell.length_c   1.000
_cell.angle_alpha   90.00
_cell.angle_beta   90.00
_cell.angle_gamma   90.00
#
_symmetry.space_group_name_H-M   'P 1'
#
loop_
_entity.id
_entity.type
_entity.pdbx_description
1 polymer ?
#
loop_
_entity_poly.entity_id
_entity_poly.type
_entity_poly.pdbx_seq_one_letter_code
_entity_poly.pdbx_strand_id
1 'polypeptide(L)'
;MQIETKFFGPQEISEADCITFKNGLPGFESRHVYTIMHYKEDSPFFILQSIEQPELALILIEFNQVAPGFSFEISDEDAAEIGLASPAEAVTYAVVVLPADISQATVNLAAPIIVGLSSRMGKQIILHHPAYQLRHPLFTSSDTSIHKKTAVR
;
A
#
# COMPACT_ATOMS: atom_id res chain seq x y z
N MET A 1 -0.57 -20.10 10.03
CA MET A 1 -1.99 -19.95 10.34
C MET A 1 -2.77 -19.74 9.04
N GLN A 2 -3.99 -20.25 8.98
CA GLN A 2 -4.85 -20.13 7.81
C GLN A 2 -5.75 -18.89 7.92
N ILE A 3 -5.80 -18.07 6.87
CA ILE A 3 -6.65 -16.88 6.76
C ILE A 3 -7.48 -16.91 5.47
N GLU A 4 -8.64 -16.28 5.47
CA GLU A 4 -9.41 -16.00 4.26
C GLU A 4 -8.98 -14.65 3.66
N THR A 5 -8.81 -14.59 2.34
CA THR A 5 -8.34 -13.38 1.65
C THR A 5 -9.28 -12.96 0.54
N LYS A 6 -9.31 -11.66 0.23
CA LYS A 6 -10.19 -11.10 -0.80
C LYS A 6 -9.90 -11.62 -2.21
N PHE A 7 -8.62 -11.79 -2.54
CA PHE A 7 -8.17 -12.01 -3.91
C PHE A 7 -7.58 -13.40 -4.17
N PHE A 8 -7.20 -14.14 -3.13
CA PHE A 8 -6.44 -15.39 -3.27
C PHE A 8 -7.15 -16.59 -2.61
N GLY A 9 -8.36 -16.40 -2.09
CA GLY A 9 -9.04 -17.41 -1.28
C GLY A 9 -8.27 -17.69 0.02
N PRO A 10 -8.37 -18.92 0.57
CA PRO A 10 -7.66 -19.29 1.78
C PRO A 10 -6.14 -19.29 1.56
N GLN A 11 -5.39 -18.69 2.47
CA GLN A 11 -3.93 -18.62 2.44
C GLN A 11 -3.34 -19.07 3.78
N GLU A 12 -2.19 -19.73 3.73
CA GLU A 12 -1.40 -20.08 4.92
C GLU A 12 -0.29 -19.03 5.08
N ILE A 13 -0.26 -18.32 6.21
CA ILE A 13 0.74 -17.28 6.51
C ILE A 13 1.43 -17.55 7.85
N SER A 14 2.65 -17.04 8.04
CA SER A 14 3.30 -17.06 9.35
C SER A 14 2.79 -15.92 10.24
N GLU A 15 2.78 -16.11 11.56
CA GLU A 15 2.57 -15.00 12.50
C GLU A 15 3.65 -13.91 12.35
N ALA A 16 4.86 -14.31 11.91
CA ALA A 16 5.93 -13.38 11.58
C ALA A 16 5.60 -12.48 10.37
N ASP A 17 4.67 -12.91 9.51
CA ASP A 17 4.21 -12.15 8.34
C ASP A 17 3.09 -11.16 8.70
N CYS A 18 2.63 -11.15 9.95
CA CYS A 18 1.67 -10.16 10.42
C CYS A 18 2.33 -8.80 10.62
N ILE A 19 1.53 -7.76 10.42
CA ILE A 19 1.87 -6.36 10.63
C ILE A 19 0.79 -5.77 11.51
N THR A 20 1.19 -5.13 12.60
CA THR A 20 0.27 -4.53 13.57
C THR A 20 0.17 -3.02 13.35
N PHE A 21 -1.05 -2.55 13.11
CA PHE A 21 -1.43 -1.15 13.05
C PHE A 21 -2.12 -0.79 14.36
N LYS A 22 -1.37 -0.18 15.28
CA LYS A 22 -1.83 0.11 16.66
C LYS A 22 -3.17 0.86 16.70
N ASN A 23 -3.34 1.83 15.82
CA ASN A 23 -4.55 2.65 15.69
C ASN A 23 -5.46 2.21 14.53
N GLY A 24 -5.15 1.06 13.91
CA GLY A 24 -5.74 0.62 12.66
C GLY A 24 -5.38 1.52 11.48
N LEU A 25 -6.21 1.49 10.45
CA LEU A 25 -6.12 2.40 9.30
C LEU A 25 -7.27 3.42 9.37
N PRO A 26 -7.10 4.66 8.87
CA PRO A 26 -8.20 5.59 8.66
C PRO A 26 -9.40 4.95 7.93
N GLY A 27 -10.57 5.00 8.55
CA GLY A 27 -11.80 4.34 8.09
C GLY A 27 -11.93 2.85 8.44
N PHE A 28 -10.91 2.26 9.07
CA PHE A 28 -10.84 0.88 9.53
C PHE A 28 -10.14 0.78 10.91
N GLU A 29 -10.47 1.69 11.82
CA GLU A 29 -9.77 1.88 13.10
C GLU A 29 -9.91 0.68 14.05
N SER A 30 -10.92 -0.18 13.84
CA SER A 30 -11.16 -1.41 14.62
C SER A 30 -10.46 -2.65 14.05
N ARG A 31 -9.55 -2.46 13.09
CA ARG A 31 -8.81 -3.53 12.40
C ARG A 31 -7.34 -3.20 12.55
N HIS A 32 -6.61 -4.08 13.20
CA HIS A 32 -5.26 -3.84 13.67
C HIS A 32 -4.24 -4.76 13.01
N VAL A 33 -4.64 -5.92 12.50
CA VAL A 33 -3.67 -6.91 12.01
C VAL A 33 -3.87 -7.19 10.53
N TYR A 34 -2.77 -7.05 9.81
CA TYR A 34 -2.71 -7.17 8.37
C TYR A 34 -1.51 -8.02 7.95
N THR A 35 -1.51 -8.45 6.70
CA THR A 35 -0.33 -9.00 6.01
C THR A 35 -0.19 -8.35 4.64
N ILE A 36 1.03 -8.30 4.11
CA ILE A 36 1.32 -7.79 2.77
C ILE A 36 1.69 -8.97 1.87
N MET A 37 0.95 -9.13 0.77
CA MET A 37 1.17 -10.17 -0.23
C MET A 37 1.40 -9.55 -1.60
N HIS A 38 2.25 -10.16 -2.43
CA HIS A 38 2.34 -9.77 -3.84
C HIS A 38 1.01 -10.09 -4.54
N TYR A 39 0.54 -9.18 -5.40
CA TYR A 39 -0.66 -9.47 -6.19
C TYR A 39 -0.41 -10.61 -7.19
N LYS A 40 0.74 -10.53 -7.88
CA LYS A 40 1.33 -11.57 -8.74
C LYS A 40 2.85 -11.38 -8.77
N GLU A 41 3.60 -12.42 -9.12
CA GLU A 41 5.08 -12.41 -9.13
C GLU A 41 5.66 -11.25 -9.97
N ASP A 42 5.14 -11.02 -11.17
CA ASP A 42 5.59 -9.94 -12.08
C ASP A 42 4.79 -8.63 -11.94
N SER A 43 4.03 -8.46 -10.86
CA SER A 43 3.19 -7.28 -10.66
C SER A 43 3.87 -6.27 -9.72
N PRO A 44 3.83 -4.96 -10.02
CA PRO A 44 4.31 -3.93 -9.08
C PRO A 44 3.37 -3.75 -7.88
N PHE A 45 2.22 -4.43 -7.88
CA PHE A 45 1.19 -4.26 -6.88
C PHE A 45 1.29 -5.29 -5.75
N PHE A 46 1.00 -4.80 -4.55
CA PHE A 46 0.87 -5.58 -3.34
C PHE A 46 -0.54 -5.45 -2.80
N ILE A 47 -0.95 -6.40 -1.96
CA ILE A 47 -2.21 -6.40 -1.25
C ILE A 47 -1.93 -6.33 0.24
N LEU A 48 -2.40 -5.26 0.89
CA LEU A 48 -2.50 -5.21 2.34
C LEU A 48 -3.83 -5.84 2.75
N GLN A 49 -3.78 -7.10 3.17
CA GLN A 49 -4.94 -7.91 3.55
C GLN A 49 -5.14 -7.85 5.06
N SER A 50 -6.35 -7.50 5.52
CA SER A 50 -6.70 -7.69 6.93
C SER A 50 -6.85 -9.18 7.23
N ILE A 51 -6.26 -9.65 8.32
CA ILE A 51 -6.47 -11.03 8.79
C ILE A 51 -7.75 -11.17 9.62
N GLU A 52 -8.33 -10.05 10.04
CA GLU A 52 -9.54 -9.98 10.87
C GLU A 52 -10.81 -9.86 10.03
N GLN A 53 -10.69 -9.35 8.79
CA GLN A 53 -11.81 -9.15 7.89
C GLN A 53 -11.41 -9.45 6.43
N PRO A 54 -11.83 -10.60 5.86
CA PRO A 54 -11.39 -11.05 4.55
C PRO A 54 -11.65 -10.05 3.41
N GLU A 55 -12.80 -9.37 3.44
CA GLU A 55 -13.21 -8.38 2.43
C GLU A 55 -12.41 -7.07 2.46
N LEU A 56 -11.68 -6.84 3.55
CA LEU A 56 -10.83 -5.66 3.73
C LEU A 56 -9.43 -5.94 3.21
N ALA A 57 -9.18 -5.47 1.99
CA ALA A 57 -7.88 -5.50 1.36
C ALA A 57 -7.64 -4.21 0.58
N LEU A 58 -6.47 -3.59 0.76
CA LEU A 58 -6.03 -2.42 0.02
C LEU A 58 -4.97 -2.81 -1.01
N ILE A 59 -5.04 -2.20 -2.18
CA ILE A 59 -4.02 -2.37 -3.21
C ILE A 59 -2.94 -1.32 -2.96
N LEU A 60 -1.69 -1.77 -2.96
CA LEU A 60 -0.51 -0.98 -2.68
C LEU A 60 0.44 -1.01 -3.87
N ILE A 61 1.27 0.02 -3.96
CA ILE A 61 2.46 0.08 -4.81
C ILE A 61 3.58 0.70 -3.99
N GLU A 62 4.83 0.29 -4.20
CA GLU A 62 5.95 0.92 -3.49
C GLU A 62 6.01 2.42 -3.79
N PHE A 63 6.19 3.23 -2.74
CA PHE A 63 6.10 4.68 -2.86
C PHE A 63 7.13 5.23 -3.86
N ASN A 64 8.35 4.70 -3.84
CA ASN A 64 9.42 5.14 -4.73
C ASN A 64 9.18 4.80 -6.22
N GLN A 65 8.32 3.83 -6.53
CA GLN A 65 7.97 3.52 -7.93
C GLN A 65 7.05 4.59 -8.54
N VAL A 66 6.22 5.24 -7.72
CA VAL A 66 5.26 6.27 -8.18
C VAL A 66 5.74 7.70 -7.93
N ALA A 67 6.64 7.89 -6.98
CA ALA A 67 7.25 9.17 -6.67
C ALA A 67 8.78 9.02 -6.57
N PRO A 68 9.46 8.68 -7.67
CA PRO A 68 10.91 8.46 -7.65
C PRO A 68 11.66 9.74 -7.25
N GLY A 69 12.61 9.58 -6.33
CA GLY A 69 13.44 10.69 -5.84
C GLY A 69 12.77 11.60 -4.82
N PHE A 70 11.52 11.32 -4.42
CA PHE A 70 10.89 11.99 -3.29
C PHE A 70 11.32 11.38 -1.97
N SER A 71 11.65 12.24 -1.01
CA SER A 71 11.84 11.90 0.39
C SER A 71 10.88 12.71 1.25
N PHE A 72 10.43 12.12 2.35
CA PHE A 72 9.62 12.81 3.34
C PHE A 72 10.13 12.45 4.74
N GLU A 73 9.88 13.37 5.65
CA GLU A 73 10.16 13.19 7.07
C GLU A 73 8.88 12.81 7.79
N ILE A 74 9.02 12.00 8.84
CA ILE A 74 7.94 11.67 9.77
C ILE A 74 8.33 12.18 11.15
N SER A 75 7.35 12.37 12.03
CA SER A 75 7.65 12.82 13.39
C SER A 75 8.39 11.73 14.19
N ASP A 76 9.16 12.14 15.20
CA ASP A 76 9.79 11.20 16.14
C ASP A 76 8.76 10.32 16.85
N GLU A 77 7.56 10.86 17.11
CA GLU A 77 6.44 10.12 17.69
C GLU A 77 5.95 9.02 16.74
N ASP A 78 5.77 9.33 15.46
CA ASP A 78 5.39 8.34 14.46
C ASP A 78 6.47 7.25 14.32
N ALA A 79 7.74 7.66 14.21
CA ALA A 79 8.86 6.74 14.09
C ALA A 79 8.96 5.79 15.29
N ALA A 80 8.78 6.32 16.51
CA ALA A 80 8.74 5.53 17.73
C ALA A 80 7.54 4.58 17.77
N GLU A 81 6.36 5.00 17.31
CA GLU A 81 5.15 4.17 17.28
C GLU A 81 5.33 2.94 16.38
N ILE A 82 5.99 3.10 15.23
CA ILE A 82 6.28 1.97 14.34
C ILE A 82 7.66 1.32 14.59
N GLY A 83 8.35 1.69 15.67
CA GLY A 83 9.60 1.08 16.09
C GLY A 83 10.73 1.17 15.06
N LEU A 84 10.82 2.29 14.33
CA LEU A 84 11.90 2.52 13.36
C LEU A 84 13.16 3.03 14.08
N ALA A 85 14.24 2.26 14.04
CA ALA A 85 15.54 2.71 14.53
C ALA A 85 16.35 3.47 13.47
N SER A 86 16.05 3.24 12.19
CA SER A 86 16.63 3.98 11.07
C SER A 86 15.72 3.99 9.85
N PRO A 87 15.88 4.95 8.91
CA PRO A 87 15.12 4.96 7.66
C PRO A 87 15.27 3.69 6.81
N ALA A 88 16.38 2.97 6.93
CA ALA A 88 16.65 1.75 6.17
C ALA A 88 15.77 0.56 6.60
N GLU A 89 15.14 0.64 7.77
CA GLU A 89 14.20 -0.38 8.27
C GLU A 89 12.76 -0.12 7.82
N ALA A 90 12.50 1.00 7.14
CA ALA A 90 11.18 1.37 6.68
C ALA A 90 10.92 0.87 5.26
N VAL A 91 9.77 0.23 5.07
CA VAL A 91 9.19 0.04 3.73
C VAL A 91 8.00 0.95 3.58
N THR A 92 7.90 1.62 2.44
CA THR A 92 6.89 2.66 2.18
C THR A 92 6.05 2.30 0.97
N TYR A 93 4.74 2.40 1.13
CA TYR A 93 3.76 2.10 0.09
C TYR A 93 2.80 3.28 -0.09
N ALA A 94 2.37 3.49 -1.33
CA ALA A 94 1.21 4.32 -1.65
C ALA A 94 -0.02 3.44 -1.85
N VAL A 95 -1.18 3.92 -1.40
CA VAL A 95 -2.46 3.22 -1.61
C VAL A 95 -2.99 3.53 -3.01
N VAL A 96 -3.29 2.48 -3.77
CA VAL A 96 -3.90 2.58 -5.10
C VAL A 96 -5.42 2.63 -4.96
N VAL A 97 -6.03 3.59 -5.64
CA VAL A 97 -7.49 3.76 -5.75
C VAL A 97 -7.89 3.40 -7.17
N LEU A 98 -8.63 2.30 -7.31
CA LEU A 98 -9.16 1.82 -8.59
C LEU A 98 -10.62 2.26 -8.77
N PRO A 99 -10.91 3.17 -9.72
CA PRO A 99 -12.27 3.41 -10.18
C PRO A 99 -12.70 2.35 -11.21
N ALA A 100 -13.95 2.46 -11.70
CA ALA A 100 -14.49 1.53 -12.71
C ALA A 100 -13.68 1.54 -14.02
N ASP A 101 -13.21 2.71 -14.44
CA ASP A 101 -12.27 2.85 -15.56
C ASP A 101 -10.83 2.85 -15.02
N ILE A 102 -10.11 1.75 -15.22
CA ILE A 102 -8.75 1.57 -14.73
C ILE A 102 -7.81 2.67 -15.23
N SER A 103 -8.04 3.27 -16.40
CA SER A 103 -7.20 4.36 -16.91
C SER A 103 -7.20 5.60 -15.99
N GLN A 104 -8.21 5.72 -15.13
CA GLN A 104 -8.37 6.77 -14.13
C GLN A 104 -7.85 6.37 -12.74
N ALA A 105 -7.14 5.25 -12.62
CA ALA A 105 -6.53 4.84 -11.37
C ALA A 105 -5.62 5.94 -10.81
N THR A 106 -5.67 6.11 -9.49
CA THR A 106 -4.85 7.09 -8.78
C THR A 106 -4.13 6.43 -7.62
N VAL A 107 -3.07 7.07 -7.15
CA VAL A 107 -2.38 6.72 -5.91
C VAL A 107 -2.47 7.87 -4.92
N ASN A 108 -2.60 7.52 -3.64
CA ASN A 108 -2.57 8.48 -2.55
C ASN A 108 -1.13 8.66 -2.06
N LEU A 109 -0.48 9.73 -2.51
CA LEU A 109 0.86 10.10 -2.05
C LEU A 109 0.83 10.88 -0.73
N ALA A 110 -0.31 11.46 -0.37
CA ALA A 110 -0.49 12.28 0.83
C ALA A 110 -0.57 11.45 2.12
N ALA A 111 -0.83 10.15 2.02
CA ALA A 111 -0.95 9.28 3.18
C ALA A 111 -0.33 7.89 2.92
N PRO A 112 1.01 7.79 2.80
CA PRO A 112 1.69 6.52 2.64
C PRO A 112 1.47 5.60 3.83
N ILE A 113 1.54 4.30 3.55
CA ILE A 113 1.67 3.25 4.55
C ILE A 113 3.16 3.02 4.77
N ILE A 114 3.59 3.10 6.02
CA ILE A 114 4.96 2.81 6.43
C ILE A 114 4.94 1.59 7.34
N VAL A 115 5.83 0.64 7.07
CA VAL A 115 6.00 -0.57 7.86
C VAL A 115 7.45 -0.64 8.34
N GLY A 116 7.65 -0.78 9.64
CA GLY A 116 8.94 -1.14 10.23
C GLY A 116 9.21 -2.63 10.04
N LEU A 117 10.29 -2.97 9.34
CA LEU A 117 10.64 -4.36 8.99
C LEU A 117 10.88 -5.21 10.24
N SER A 118 11.68 -4.70 11.18
CA SER A 118 12.04 -5.41 12.41
C SER A 118 10.91 -5.44 13.43
N SER A 119 10.20 -4.32 13.59
CA SER A 119 9.11 -4.17 14.57
C SER A 119 7.81 -4.85 14.13
N ARG A 120 7.63 -5.05 12.81
CA ARG A 120 6.36 -5.47 12.19
C ARG A 120 5.20 -4.56 12.59
N MET A 121 5.49 -3.28 12.81
CA MET A 121 4.49 -2.25 13.09
C MET A 121 4.25 -1.38 11.86
N GLY A 122 2.98 -1.10 11.58
CA GLY A 122 2.54 -0.31 10.45
C GLY A 122 1.79 0.94 10.88
N LYS A 123 1.88 2.00 10.10
CA LYS A 123 1.07 3.22 10.25
C LYS A 123 0.80 3.85 8.90
N GLN A 124 -0.41 4.41 8.72
CA GLN A 124 -0.69 5.31 7.61
C GLN A 124 -0.45 6.75 8.08
N ILE A 125 0.57 7.40 7.53
CA ILE A 125 1.03 8.73 8.00
C ILE A 125 0.60 9.79 7.02
N ILE A 126 -0.05 10.85 7.50
CA ILE A 126 -0.47 11.98 6.67
C ILE A 126 0.73 12.92 6.47
N LEU A 127 1.12 13.13 5.23
CA LEU A 127 2.18 14.06 4.85
C LEU A 127 1.62 15.44 4.54
N HIS A 128 2.20 16.47 5.13
CA HIS A 128 1.81 17.87 4.94
C HIS A 128 2.71 18.57 3.92
N HIS A 129 2.78 18.05 2.69
CA HIS A 129 3.56 18.68 1.61
C HIS A 129 2.75 18.83 0.32
N PRO A 130 2.76 19.99 -0.35
CA PRO A 130 1.93 20.25 -1.54
C PRO A 130 2.19 19.30 -2.72
N ALA A 131 3.39 18.74 -2.83
CA ALA A 131 3.71 17.78 -3.89
C ALA A 131 3.04 16.41 -3.69
N TYR A 132 2.61 16.08 -2.47
CA TYR A 132 1.95 14.81 -2.17
C TYR A 132 0.45 14.94 -2.34
N GLN A 133 -0.02 14.58 -3.54
CA GLN A 133 -1.43 14.66 -3.89
C GLN A 133 -2.19 13.44 -3.35
N LEU A 134 -3.41 13.68 -2.86
CA LEU A 134 -4.34 12.62 -2.46
C LEU A 134 -4.76 11.74 -3.65
N ARG A 135 -4.80 12.32 -4.85
CA ARG A 135 -5.20 11.68 -6.11
C ARG A 135 -4.16 11.96 -7.19
N HIS A 136 -3.02 11.29 -7.11
CA HIS A 136 -2.00 11.34 -8.14
C HIS A 136 -2.32 10.31 -9.25
N PRO A 137 -2.44 10.68 -10.53
CA PRO A 137 -2.70 9.72 -11.61
C PRO A 137 -1.65 8.61 -11.66
N LEU A 138 -2.09 7.35 -11.69
CA LEU A 138 -1.18 6.21 -11.80
C LEU A 138 -0.67 6.01 -13.23
N PHE A 139 -1.51 6.35 -14.22
CA PHE A 139 -1.17 6.29 -15.64
C PHE A 139 -1.02 7.71 -16.18
N THR A 140 0.06 7.95 -16.92
CA THR A 140 0.27 9.22 -17.63
C THR A 140 -0.15 9.07 -19.09
N SER A 141 -0.46 10.17 -19.79
CA SER A 141 -0.93 10.13 -21.19
C SER A 141 0.05 9.49 -22.18
N SER A 142 1.31 9.28 -21.78
CA SER A 142 2.32 8.49 -22.52
C SER A 142 2.06 6.98 -22.50
N ASP A 143 1.35 6.48 -21.48
CA ASP A 143 1.10 5.03 -21.28
C ASP A 143 -0.08 4.50 -22.10
N THR A 144 -0.91 5.39 -22.66
CA THR A 144 -2.16 5.04 -23.34
C THR A 144 -1.97 4.55 -24.79
N SER A 145 -0.73 4.53 -25.31
CA SER A 145 -0.46 4.18 -26.71
C SER A 145 -0.46 2.67 -27.01
N ILE A 146 -0.56 1.79 -26.01
CA ILE A 146 -0.33 0.35 -26.21
C ILE A 146 -1.62 -0.47 -26.45
N HIS A 147 -2.82 0.05 -26.15
CA HIS A 147 -4.06 -0.76 -26.24
C HIS A 147 -4.95 -0.50 -27.47
N LYS A 148 -4.49 0.24 -28.49
CA LYS A 148 -5.22 0.38 -29.77
C LYS A 148 -4.66 -0.51 -30.89
N LYS A 149 -4.53 -1.82 -30.66
CA LYS A 149 -4.46 -2.80 -31.76
C LYS A 149 -5.09 -4.13 -31.33
N THR A 150 -6.36 -4.32 -31.68
CA THR A 150 -6.86 -5.49 -32.40
C THR A 150 -8.33 -5.22 -32.77
N ALA A 151 -8.56 -4.83 -34.02
CA ALA A 151 -9.80 -5.10 -34.73
C ALA A 151 -9.38 -5.64 -36.08
N VAL A 152 -9.42 -6.97 -36.16
CA VAL A 152 -9.22 -7.77 -37.37
C VAL A 152 -10.33 -7.41 -38.36
N ARG A 153 -9.96 -7.20 -39.62
CA ARG A 153 -10.77 -7.57 -40.78
C ARG A 153 -9.97 -8.56 -41.60
#